data_AF-A0A7I7MHY8-F1
#
_entry.id   AF-A0A7I7MHY8-F1
#
_cell.length_a   1.000
_cell.length_b   1.000
_cell.length_c   1.000
_cell.angle_alpha   90.00
_cell.angle_beta   90.00
_cell.angle_gamma   90.00
#
_symmetry.space_group_name_H-M   'P 1'
#
loop_
_entity.id
_entity.type
_entity.pdbx_description
1 polymer ?
#
loop_
_entity_poly.entity_id
_entity_poly.type
_entity_poly.pdbx_seq_one_letter_code
_entity_poly.pdbx_strand_id
1 'polypeptide(L)'
;MAAFVRPRIIQQDNQIGFHWATAAGLPTTLAVLVGDDDEPDRLAATHLSALDDAMIDAARRFGELLGGGRRPTPQDREDLAQLYRSLDDACLDYARAVDLFGEQPDSRAGRIIGTAVLMSILARQPLDMLGPVPLEDELQEPAPGVVGGYGEMVHVDPVRPWKGSRWVVRTESGARLPLTLAMLLFDSSGTNKDAARTEHIESMRAVTSAAAHPDADPYDVACALDWLLYDYLMAHRDGEDSAEIVFAKGRDGDAGAVVAAAAASVAARATFDPALAVRRG
;
A
#
# COMPACT_ATOMS: atom_id res chain seq x y z
N MET A 1 1.93 -30.85 33.15
CA MET A 1 1.80 -30.23 31.80
C MET A 1 1.01 -28.95 31.97
N ALA A 2 1.67 -27.79 32.00
CA ALA A 2 0.96 -26.54 31.82
C ALA A 2 0.45 -26.49 30.37
N ALA A 3 -0.83 -26.22 30.17
CA ALA A 3 -1.34 -25.94 28.83
C ALA A 3 -0.58 -24.71 28.32
N PHE A 4 0.20 -24.86 27.25
CA PHE A 4 0.78 -23.72 26.54
C PHE A 4 -0.38 -22.93 25.93
N VAL A 5 -0.84 -21.91 26.65
CA VAL A 5 -1.80 -20.94 26.12
C VAL A 5 -1.02 -20.11 25.09
N ARG A 6 -1.38 -20.25 23.81
CA ARG A 6 -0.72 -19.56 22.71
C ARG A 6 -1.23 -18.12 22.58
N PRO A 7 -0.42 -17.18 22.05
CA PRO A 7 -0.92 -15.88 21.65
C PRO A 7 -2.05 -16.04 20.62
N ARG A 8 -2.98 -15.07 20.59
CA ARG A 8 -4.17 -15.13 19.75
C ARG A 8 -4.52 -13.77 19.17
N ILE A 9 -5.24 -13.81 18.06
CA ILE A 9 -5.86 -12.63 17.46
C ILE A 9 -7.22 -12.39 18.13
N ILE A 10 -7.49 -11.13 18.45
CA ILE A 10 -8.77 -10.66 18.99
C ILE A 10 -9.46 -9.82 17.91
N GLN A 11 -10.64 -10.28 17.50
CA GLN A 11 -11.57 -9.60 16.61
C GLN A 11 -12.97 -9.79 17.19
N GLN A 12 -13.54 -8.71 17.73
CA GLN A 12 -14.89 -8.70 18.29
C GLN A 12 -15.94 -8.37 17.23
N ASP A 13 -17.20 -8.70 17.51
CA ASP A 13 -18.32 -8.32 16.65
C ASP A 13 -18.32 -6.79 16.42
N ASN A 14 -18.45 -6.36 15.16
CA ASN A 14 -18.41 -4.97 14.71
C ASN A 14 -17.09 -4.21 14.91
N GLN A 15 -16.03 -4.87 15.40
CA GLN A 15 -14.68 -4.28 15.44
C GLN A 15 -14.15 -4.10 14.02
N ILE A 16 -13.59 -2.92 13.73
CA ILE A 16 -12.82 -2.70 12.50
C ILE A 16 -11.41 -3.21 12.74
N GLY A 17 -11.03 -4.24 11.97
CA GLY A 17 -9.73 -4.89 12.04
C GLY A 17 -9.54 -5.78 13.26
N PHE A 18 -8.29 -6.06 13.61
CA PHE A 18 -7.92 -7.01 14.65
C PHE A 18 -6.69 -6.54 15.43
N HIS A 19 -6.40 -7.19 16.56
CA HIS A 19 -5.12 -7.00 17.26
C HIS A 19 -4.62 -8.31 17.86
N TRP A 20 -3.31 -8.40 18.07
CA TRP A 20 -2.70 -9.52 18.78
C TRP A 20 -2.80 -9.35 20.29
N ALA A 21 -3.00 -10.47 20.99
CA ALA A 21 -2.91 -10.55 22.43
C ALA A 21 -2.01 -11.72 22.85
N THR A 22 -1.22 -11.50 23.90
CA THR A 22 -0.45 -12.54 24.58
C THR A 22 -1.38 -13.60 25.18
N ALA A 23 -0.80 -14.71 25.64
CA ALA A 23 -1.50 -15.75 26.39
C ALA A 23 -2.27 -15.22 27.61
N ALA A 24 -1.75 -14.15 28.24
CA ALA A 24 -2.36 -13.48 29.39
C ALA A 24 -3.47 -12.49 29.00
N GLY A 25 -3.78 -12.34 27.71
CA GLY A 25 -4.76 -11.40 27.19
C GLY A 25 -4.27 -9.95 27.10
N LEU A 26 -2.97 -9.70 27.30
CA LEU A 26 -2.39 -8.36 27.14
C LEU A 26 -2.17 -8.05 25.65
N PRO A 27 -2.49 -6.83 25.17
CA PRO A 27 -2.19 -6.41 23.81
C PRO A 27 -0.70 -6.56 23.47
N THR A 28 -0.40 -6.99 22.25
CA THR A 28 0.96 -7.15 21.72
C THR A 28 0.95 -6.95 20.21
N THR A 29 2.11 -7.03 19.58
CA THR A 29 2.26 -7.00 18.12
C THR A 29 2.82 -8.31 17.60
N LEU A 30 2.64 -8.60 16.32
CA LEU A 30 3.27 -9.73 15.64
C LEU A 30 4.80 -9.64 15.76
N ALA A 31 5.37 -8.45 15.54
CA ALA A 31 6.81 -8.24 15.62
C ALA A 31 7.39 -8.62 17.00
N VAL A 32 6.66 -8.35 18.10
CA VAL A 32 7.05 -8.80 19.44
C VAL A 32 6.93 -10.31 19.58
N LEU A 33 5.84 -10.90 19.06
CA LEU A 33 5.60 -12.33 19.20
C LEU A 33 6.63 -13.19 18.44
N VAL A 34 7.02 -12.80 17.22
CA VAL A 34 7.97 -13.58 16.42
C VAL A 34 9.39 -13.58 17.00
N GLY A 35 9.75 -12.59 17.83
CA GLY A 35 11.07 -12.52 18.46
C GLY A 35 11.34 -13.64 19.47
N ASP A 36 10.27 -14.23 20.04
CA ASP A 36 10.34 -15.21 21.13
C ASP A 36 9.62 -16.55 20.79
N ASP A 37 9.15 -16.74 19.54
CA ASP A 37 8.38 -17.93 19.12
C ASP A 37 9.24 -18.91 18.30
N ASP A 38 9.06 -20.22 18.53
CA ASP A 38 9.79 -21.28 17.82
C ASP A 38 9.21 -21.56 16.40
N GLU A 39 8.03 -21.02 16.07
CA GLU A 39 7.31 -21.16 14.80
C GLU A 39 6.87 -19.79 14.22
N PRO A 40 7.80 -18.85 13.94
CA PRO A 40 7.47 -17.49 13.50
C PRO A 40 6.65 -17.45 12.19
N ASP A 41 6.93 -18.35 11.25
CA ASP A 41 6.21 -18.46 9.97
C ASP A 41 4.72 -18.76 10.19
N ARG A 42 4.40 -19.54 11.22
CA ARG A 42 3.01 -19.84 11.58
C ARG A 42 2.28 -18.59 12.08
N LEU A 43 2.96 -17.73 12.85
CA LEU A 43 2.39 -16.47 13.33
C LEU A 43 2.19 -15.49 12.18
N ALA A 44 3.18 -15.36 11.28
CA ALA A 44 3.09 -14.54 10.08
C ALA A 44 1.92 -14.98 9.18
N ALA A 45 1.78 -16.29 8.94
CA ALA A 45 0.67 -16.84 8.18
C ALA A 45 -0.70 -16.59 8.86
N THR A 46 -0.76 -16.69 10.18
CA THR A 46 -1.98 -16.41 10.97
C THR A 46 -2.36 -14.93 10.88
N HIS A 47 -1.39 -14.02 10.94
CA HIS A 47 -1.62 -12.59 10.78
C HIS A 47 -2.18 -12.26 9.40
N LEU A 48 -1.59 -12.81 8.33
CA LEU A 48 -2.06 -12.59 6.96
C LEU A 48 -3.50 -13.09 6.77
N SER A 49 -3.85 -14.27 7.32
CA SER A 49 -5.23 -14.77 7.25
C SER A 49 -6.22 -13.87 7.98
N ALA A 50 -5.87 -13.36 9.16
CA ALA A 50 -6.74 -12.42 9.87
C ALA A 50 -6.88 -11.06 9.17
N LEU A 51 -5.82 -10.59 8.52
CA LEU A 51 -5.88 -9.40 7.68
C LEU A 51 -6.80 -9.60 6.47
N ASP A 52 -6.72 -10.76 5.82
CA ASP A 52 -7.59 -11.12 4.70
C ASP A 52 -9.08 -11.17 5.13
N ASP A 53 -9.39 -11.83 6.24
CA ASP A 53 -10.74 -11.88 6.81
C ASP A 53 -11.25 -10.46 7.18
N ALA A 54 -10.40 -9.64 7.79
CA ALA A 54 -10.75 -8.25 8.13
C ALA A 54 -11.03 -7.39 6.88
N MET A 55 -10.30 -7.61 5.79
CA MET A 55 -10.56 -6.92 4.51
C MET A 55 -11.86 -7.38 3.85
N ILE A 56 -12.21 -8.66 3.95
CA ILE A 56 -13.49 -9.18 3.46
C ILE A 56 -14.65 -8.49 4.20
N ASP A 57 -14.56 -8.35 5.52
CA ASP A 57 -15.56 -7.64 6.30
C ASP A 57 -15.59 -6.14 6.00
N ALA A 58 -14.41 -5.52 5.82
CA ALA A 58 -14.30 -4.13 5.43
C ALA A 58 -14.93 -3.86 4.04
N ALA A 59 -14.70 -4.74 3.06
CA ALA A 59 -15.30 -4.63 1.74
C ALA A 59 -16.84 -4.66 1.79
N ARG A 60 -17.41 -5.57 2.60
CA ARG A 60 -18.87 -5.65 2.80
C ARG A 60 -19.44 -4.39 3.44
N ARG A 61 -18.73 -3.82 4.42
CA ARG A 61 -19.20 -2.66 5.20
C ARG A 61 -18.97 -1.32 4.49
N PHE A 62 -17.85 -1.18 3.80
CA PHE A 62 -17.36 0.10 3.28
C PHE A 62 -17.22 0.14 1.75
N GLY A 63 -17.59 -0.92 1.02
CA GLY A 63 -17.41 -1.01 -0.43
C GLY A 63 -17.95 0.20 -1.21
N GLU A 64 -19.16 0.69 -0.88
CA GLU A 64 -19.72 1.89 -1.53
C GLU A 64 -18.91 3.17 -1.26
N LEU A 65 -18.26 3.28 -0.10
CA LEU A 65 -17.41 4.42 0.24
C LEU A 65 -16.06 4.32 -0.46
N LEU A 66 -15.42 3.15 -0.38
CA LEU A 66 -14.10 2.89 -0.96
C LEU A 66 -14.14 2.96 -2.50
N GLY A 67 -15.25 2.55 -3.11
CA GLY A 67 -15.49 2.67 -4.55
C GLY A 67 -16.03 4.04 -5.00
N GLY A 68 -16.26 4.98 -4.09
CA GLY A 68 -16.78 6.32 -4.42
C GLY A 68 -18.26 6.35 -4.83
N GLY A 69 -19.02 5.28 -4.61
CA GLY A 69 -20.46 5.20 -4.89
C GLY A 69 -21.31 6.14 -4.05
N ARG A 70 -20.82 6.58 -2.87
CA ARG A 70 -21.45 7.63 -2.08
C ARG A 70 -20.43 8.47 -1.30
N ARG A 71 -20.84 9.67 -0.89
CA ARG A 71 -20.06 10.53 0.01
C ARG A 71 -20.16 10.03 1.47
N PRO A 72 -19.09 10.16 2.27
CA PRO A 72 -19.12 9.79 3.68
C PRO A 72 -19.96 10.77 4.52
N THR A 73 -20.71 10.24 5.47
CA THR A 73 -21.25 10.98 6.62
C THR A 73 -20.16 11.23 7.66
N PRO A 74 -20.39 12.07 8.68
CA PRO A 74 -19.41 12.23 9.77
C PRO A 74 -19.01 10.92 10.44
N GLN A 75 -19.96 10.00 10.68
CA GLN A 75 -19.66 8.68 11.25
C GLN A 75 -18.83 7.82 10.28
N ASP A 76 -19.12 7.85 8.99
CA ASP A 76 -18.32 7.14 8.00
C ASP A 76 -16.87 7.64 8.00
N ARG A 77 -16.63 8.93 8.19
CA ARG A 77 -15.27 9.47 8.27
C ARG A 77 -14.50 8.93 9.49
N GLU A 78 -15.16 8.80 10.63
CA GLU A 78 -14.56 8.19 11.83
C GLU A 78 -14.25 6.70 11.60
N ASP A 79 -15.17 5.96 11.00
CA ASP A 79 -15.03 4.55 10.68
C ASP A 79 -13.90 4.31 9.64
N LEU A 80 -13.85 5.12 8.58
CA LEU A 80 -12.77 5.08 7.58
C LEU A 80 -11.42 5.44 8.21
N ALA A 81 -11.41 6.37 9.16
CA ALA A 81 -10.20 6.70 9.90
C ALA A 81 -9.71 5.52 10.76
N GLN A 82 -10.63 4.77 11.36
CA GLN A 82 -10.28 3.54 12.07
C GLN A 82 -9.82 2.43 11.11
N LEU A 83 -10.45 2.33 9.93
CA LEU A 83 -10.11 1.33 8.91
C LEU A 83 -8.69 1.51 8.40
N TYR A 84 -8.32 2.69 7.87
CA TYR A 84 -6.98 2.86 7.32
C TYR A 84 -5.91 2.64 8.39
N ARG A 85 -6.14 3.12 9.63
CA ARG A 85 -5.21 2.92 10.75
C ARG A 85 -4.99 1.44 11.02
N SER A 86 -6.07 0.66 11.09
CA SER A 86 -5.96 -0.77 11.38
C SER A 86 -5.24 -1.53 10.27
N LEU A 87 -5.47 -1.16 9.00
CA LEU A 87 -4.81 -1.79 7.86
C LEU A 87 -3.32 -1.41 7.81
N ASP A 88 -3.01 -0.12 8.00
CA ASP A 88 -1.64 0.39 8.03
C ASP A 88 -0.82 -0.23 9.16
N ASP A 89 -1.39 -0.31 10.37
CA ASP A 89 -0.76 -0.94 11.54
C ASP A 89 -0.47 -2.43 11.25
N ALA A 90 -1.44 -3.16 10.69
CA ALA A 90 -1.27 -4.57 10.36
C ALA A 90 -0.18 -4.78 9.29
N CYS A 91 -0.19 -3.98 8.21
CA CYS A 91 0.82 -4.03 7.16
C CYS A 91 2.24 -3.76 7.70
N LEU A 92 2.39 -2.74 8.56
CA LEU A 92 3.67 -2.40 9.18
C LEU A 92 4.14 -3.49 10.15
N ASP A 93 3.25 -4.07 10.93
CA ASP A 93 3.55 -5.13 11.89
C ASP A 93 3.98 -6.43 11.18
N TYR A 94 3.30 -6.79 10.08
CA TYR A 94 3.72 -7.89 9.21
C TYR A 94 5.12 -7.67 8.63
N ALA A 95 5.37 -6.51 8.03
CA ALA A 95 6.66 -6.22 7.42
C ALA A 95 7.81 -6.27 8.44
N ARG A 96 7.62 -5.66 9.61
CA ARG A 96 8.59 -5.71 10.72
C ARG A 96 8.84 -7.12 11.21
N ALA A 97 7.80 -7.94 11.33
CA ALA A 97 7.94 -9.32 11.75
C ALA A 97 8.80 -10.10 10.75
N VAL A 98 8.47 -10.04 9.46
CA VAL A 98 9.22 -10.74 8.40
C VAL A 98 10.68 -10.31 8.33
N ASP A 99 10.96 -9.01 8.51
CA ASP A 99 12.33 -8.50 8.59
C ASP A 99 13.12 -9.09 9.78
N LEU A 100 12.47 -9.36 10.91
CA LEU A 100 13.13 -9.87 12.12
C LEU A 100 13.61 -11.33 11.98
N PHE A 101 12.85 -12.19 11.29
CA PHE A 101 13.23 -13.60 11.07
C PHE A 101 13.82 -13.88 9.69
N GLY A 102 13.94 -12.85 8.84
CA GLY A 102 14.76 -12.89 7.62
C GLY A 102 14.13 -13.59 6.42
N GLU A 103 12.80 -13.77 6.42
CA GLU A 103 12.10 -14.32 5.26
C GLU A 103 11.78 -13.24 4.22
N GLN A 104 11.53 -13.67 2.98
CA GLN A 104 11.03 -12.79 1.94
C GLN A 104 9.52 -13.00 1.78
N PRO A 105 8.71 -11.93 1.73
CA PRO A 105 7.28 -12.05 1.48
C PRO A 105 6.99 -12.80 0.18
N ASP A 106 6.13 -13.80 0.27
CA ASP A 106 5.69 -14.57 -0.88
C ASP A 106 4.57 -13.86 -1.65
N SER A 107 4.18 -14.45 -2.78
CA SER A 107 3.11 -13.93 -3.64
C SER A 107 1.75 -13.84 -2.91
N ARG A 108 1.47 -14.71 -1.93
CA ARG A 108 0.26 -14.62 -1.11
C ARG A 108 0.32 -13.40 -0.20
N ALA A 109 1.42 -13.21 0.52
CA ALA A 109 1.65 -12.06 1.38
C ALA A 109 1.55 -10.75 0.59
N GLY A 110 2.22 -10.65 -0.56
CA GLY A 110 2.17 -9.45 -1.38
C GLY A 110 0.77 -9.12 -1.90
N ARG A 111 -0.07 -10.11 -2.22
CA ARG A 111 -1.47 -9.88 -2.62
C ARG A 111 -2.34 -9.40 -1.46
N ILE A 112 -2.21 -10.01 -0.28
CA ILE A 112 -2.97 -9.62 0.92
C ILE A 112 -2.56 -8.20 1.34
N ILE A 113 -1.26 -7.94 1.47
CA ILE A 113 -0.73 -6.63 1.86
C ILE A 113 -1.05 -5.57 0.79
N GLY A 114 -0.91 -5.90 -0.49
CA GLY A 114 -1.30 -5.02 -1.59
C GLY A 114 -2.77 -4.62 -1.53
N THR A 115 -3.67 -5.58 -1.29
CA THR A 115 -5.11 -5.31 -1.13
C THR A 115 -5.36 -4.39 0.07
N ALA A 116 -4.70 -4.66 1.21
CA ALA A 116 -4.83 -3.86 2.42
C ALA A 116 -4.35 -2.41 2.21
N VAL A 117 -3.22 -2.24 1.52
CA VAL A 117 -2.67 -0.92 1.17
C VAL A 117 -3.62 -0.17 0.25
N LEU A 118 -4.15 -0.82 -0.79
CA LEU A 118 -5.10 -0.17 -1.70
C LEU A 118 -6.36 0.28 -0.93
N MET A 119 -6.94 -0.59 -0.10
CA MET A 119 -8.06 -0.23 0.75
C MET A 119 -7.74 0.92 1.72
N SER A 120 -6.54 0.92 2.32
CA SER A 120 -6.07 2.02 3.18
C SER A 120 -5.98 3.34 2.42
N ILE A 121 -5.41 3.35 1.22
CA ILE A 121 -5.32 4.56 0.36
C ILE A 121 -6.74 5.06 0.01
N LEU A 122 -7.63 4.16 -0.41
CA LEU A 122 -9.02 4.50 -0.75
C LEU A 122 -9.80 5.01 0.46
N ALA A 123 -9.55 4.48 1.66
CA ALA A 123 -10.17 4.97 2.90
C ALA A 123 -9.69 6.37 3.28
N ARG A 124 -8.46 6.73 2.92
CA ARG A 124 -7.85 8.06 3.18
C ARG A 124 -8.25 9.14 2.19
N GLN A 125 -8.61 8.79 0.95
CA GLN A 125 -9.09 9.74 -0.07
C GLN A 125 -10.24 10.64 0.43
N PRO A 126 -11.37 10.11 0.92
CA PRO A 126 -12.49 10.94 1.40
C PRO A 126 -12.20 11.67 2.73
N LEU A 127 -11.05 11.41 3.34
CA LEU A 127 -10.56 12.11 4.53
C LEU A 127 -9.62 13.27 4.17
N ASP A 128 -9.37 13.49 2.87
CA ASP A 128 -8.45 14.52 2.37
C ASP A 128 -7.02 14.31 2.91
N MET A 129 -6.63 13.04 3.07
CA MET A 129 -5.36 12.63 3.69
C MET A 129 -4.29 12.14 2.68
N LEU A 130 -4.57 12.21 1.38
CA LEU A 130 -3.55 11.99 0.36
C LEU A 130 -2.82 13.30 0.07
N GLY A 131 -1.50 13.25 0.01
CA GLY A 131 -0.70 14.41 -0.38
C GLY A 131 -0.66 14.63 -1.89
N PRO A 132 0.07 15.66 -2.35
CA PRO A 132 0.13 16.03 -3.75
C PRO A 132 0.66 14.88 -4.58
N VAL A 133 0.10 14.73 -5.78
CA VAL A 133 0.60 13.74 -6.74
C VAL A 133 1.95 14.20 -7.28
N PRO A 134 2.93 13.31 -7.51
CA PRO A 134 4.17 13.68 -8.17
C PRO A 134 3.90 14.42 -9.50
N LEU A 135 4.63 15.50 -9.75
CA LEU A 135 4.44 16.42 -10.89
C LEU A 135 3.05 17.11 -10.92
N GLU A 136 2.42 17.32 -9.77
CA GLU A 136 1.23 18.16 -9.65
C GLU A 136 1.48 19.55 -10.27
N ASP A 137 0.50 20.06 -11.02
CA ASP A 137 0.55 21.31 -11.78
C ASP A 137 1.63 21.42 -12.89
N GLU A 138 2.47 20.40 -13.08
CA GLU A 138 3.48 20.35 -14.15
C GLU A 138 3.00 19.64 -15.42
N LEU A 139 1.86 18.94 -15.35
CA LEU A 139 1.28 18.17 -16.45
C LEU A 139 0.08 18.92 -17.04
N GLN A 140 -0.06 18.83 -18.36
CA GLN A 140 -1.20 19.42 -19.07
C GLN A 140 -2.44 18.53 -18.95
N GLU A 141 -3.62 19.14 -19.05
CA GLU A 141 -4.88 18.40 -19.11
C GLU A 141 -5.05 17.72 -20.47
N PRO A 142 -5.41 16.42 -20.52
CA PRO A 142 -5.66 15.73 -21.77
C PRO A 142 -6.95 16.24 -22.42
N ALA A 143 -6.88 16.61 -23.70
CA ALA A 143 -8.06 16.86 -24.51
C ALA A 143 -8.78 15.53 -24.85
N PRO A 144 -10.11 15.54 -25.05
CA PRO A 144 -10.83 14.34 -25.49
C PRO A 144 -10.27 13.78 -26.81
N GLY A 145 -10.06 12.45 -26.88
CA GLY A 145 -9.62 11.76 -28.09
C GLY A 145 -8.43 10.84 -27.86
N VAL A 146 -7.83 10.37 -28.95
CA VAL A 146 -6.63 9.53 -28.93
C VAL A 146 -5.40 10.42 -28.80
N VAL A 147 -4.57 10.14 -27.79
CA VAL A 147 -3.29 10.82 -27.58
C VAL A 147 -2.17 10.01 -28.23
N GLY A 148 -1.49 10.61 -29.22
CA GLY A 148 -0.27 10.07 -29.78
C GLY A 148 0.96 10.48 -28.96
N GLY A 149 1.85 9.54 -28.67
CA GLY A 149 3.07 9.79 -27.90
C GLY A 149 3.70 8.50 -27.39
N TYR A 150 4.72 8.63 -26.55
CA TYR A 150 5.34 7.51 -25.84
C TYR A 150 5.24 7.73 -24.33
N GLY A 151 5.04 6.63 -23.60
CA GLY A 151 5.03 6.63 -22.13
C GLY A 151 6.45 6.58 -21.58
N GLU A 152 6.71 7.37 -20.54
CA GLU A 152 7.98 7.38 -19.81
C GLU A 152 7.74 7.56 -18.30
N MET A 153 8.51 6.87 -17.45
CA MET A 153 8.51 7.14 -16.01
C MET A 153 9.38 8.37 -15.75
N VAL A 154 8.77 9.46 -15.30
CA VAL A 154 9.50 10.70 -15.01
C VAL A 154 9.71 10.82 -13.51
N HIS A 155 10.98 10.85 -13.09
CA HIS A 155 11.37 11.20 -11.73
C HIS A 155 11.17 12.69 -11.48
N VAL A 156 10.56 13.05 -10.35
CA VAL A 156 10.37 14.46 -9.95
C VAL A 156 11.73 15.14 -9.78
N ASP A 157 12.68 14.45 -9.15
CA ASP A 157 14.06 14.89 -9.02
C ASP A 157 15.00 13.67 -9.16
N PRO A 158 15.85 13.60 -10.20
CA PRO A 158 16.75 12.47 -10.44
C PRO A 158 17.78 12.22 -9.33
N VAL A 159 18.10 13.23 -8.51
CA VAL A 159 19.07 13.08 -7.40
C VAL A 159 18.39 12.94 -6.04
N ARG A 160 17.06 13.07 -5.97
CA ARG A 160 16.26 12.89 -4.75
C ARG A 160 15.14 11.89 -5.00
N PRO A 161 15.44 10.57 -4.99
CA PRO A 161 14.45 9.54 -5.28
C PRO A 161 13.19 9.64 -4.41
N TRP A 162 13.30 10.10 -3.16
CA TRP A 162 12.18 10.28 -2.25
C TRP A 162 11.11 11.29 -2.71
N LYS A 163 11.39 12.10 -3.74
CA LYS A 163 10.38 12.95 -4.40
C LYS A 163 9.44 12.17 -5.31
N GLY A 164 9.74 10.89 -5.58
CA GLY A 164 8.91 10.00 -6.36
C GLY A 164 9.04 10.18 -7.87
N SER A 165 8.17 9.49 -8.59
CA SER A 165 8.08 9.53 -10.04
C SER A 165 6.63 9.34 -10.48
N ARG A 166 6.36 9.65 -11.75
CA ARG A 166 5.05 9.46 -12.36
C ARG A 166 5.17 9.09 -13.82
N TRP A 167 4.29 8.21 -14.27
CA TRP A 167 4.13 7.93 -15.68
C TRP A 167 3.58 9.16 -16.42
N VAL A 168 4.22 9.51 -17.52
CA VAL A 168 3.84 10.63 -18.38
C VAL A 168 3.79 10.14 -19.82
N VAL A 169 2.77 10.56 -20.59
CA VAL A 169 2.84 10.52 -22.05
C VAL A 169 3.50 11.78 -22.53
N ARG A 170 4.61 11.64 -23.27
CA ARG A 170 5.19 12.72 -24.06
C ARG A 170 4.64 12.67 -25.48
N THR A 171 3.90 13.70 -25.87
CA THR A 171 3.34 13.79 -27.23
C THR A 171 4.40 14.24 -28.22
N GLU A 172 4.14 14.03 -29.52
CA GLU A 172 5.00 14.54 -30.60
C GLU A 172 5.12 16.08 -30.59
N SER A 173 4.08 16.77 -30.13
CA SER A 173 4.09 18.23 -29.94
C SER A 173 4.86 18.70 -28.70
N GLY A 174 5.43 17.77 -27.92
CA GLY A 174 6.18 18.04 -26.70
C GLY A 174 5.33 18.28 -25.45
N ALA A 175 4.00 18.08 -25.52
CA ALA A 175 3.14 18.13 -24.35
C ALA A 175 3.42 16.95 -23.42
N ARG A 176 3.24 17.17 -22.11
CA ARG A 176 3.37 16.18 -21.05
C ARG A 176 1.99 15.96 -20.44
N LEU A 177 1.45 14.76 -20.58
CA LEU A 177 0.11 14.40 -20.09
C LEU A 177 0.22 13.30 -19.02
N PRO A 178 -0.67 13.28 -18.02
CA PRO A 178 -0.69 12.22 -17.02
C PRO A 178 -0.95 10.86 -17.68
N LEU A 179 -0.24 9.84 -17.21
CA LEU A 179 -0.40 8.45 -17.60
C LEU A 179 -0.43 7.59 -16.34
N THR A 180 -1.15 6.47 -16.39
CA THR A 180 -1.16 5.45 -15.32
C THR A 180 -0.53 4.17 -15.83
N LEU A 181 -0.04 3.33 -14.91
CA LEU A 181 0.42 2.00 -15.28
C LEU A 181 -0.73 1.18 -15.90
N ALA A 182 -1.96 1.32 -15.41
CA ALA A 182 -3.12 0.63 -15.98
C ALA A 182 -3.32 0.99 -17.47
N MET A 183 -3.24 2.27 -17.84
CA MET A 183 -3.33 2.69 -19.24
C MET A 183 -2.21 2.08 -20.10
N LEU A 184 -0.99 1.99 -19.59
CA LEU A 184 0.12 1.32 -20.30
C LEU A 184 -0.14 -0.18 -20.51
N LEU A 185 -0.77 -0.83 -19.54
CA LEU A 185 -1.01 -2.28 -19.56
C LEU A 185 -2.23 -2.67 -20.38
N PHE A 186 -3.26 -1.84 -20.46
CA PHE A 186 -4.56 -2.22 -21.03
C PHE A 186 -4.99 -1.37 -22.23
N ASP A 187 -4.66 -0.07 -22.24
CA ASP A 187 -5.17 0.88 -23.24
C ASP A 187 -4.11 1.28 -24.28
N SER A 188 -2.83 1.00 -24.02
CA SER A 188 -1.72 1.36 -24.88
C SER A 188 -1.37 0.26 -25.89
N SER A 189 -1.16 0.67 -27.14
CA SER A 189 -0.61 -0.20 -28.20
C SER A 189 0.91 -0.06 -28.29
N GLY A 190 1.63 -1.17 -28.53
CA GLY A 190 3.08 -1.15 -28.74
C GLY A 190 3.96 -1.00 -27.49
N THR A 191 3.35 -0.88 -26.30
CA THR A 191 4.09 -0.82 -25.02
C THR A 191 4.64 -2.18 -24.62
N ASN A 192 5.92 -2.22 -24.21
CA ASN A 192 6.47 -3.38 -23.53
C ASN A 192 5.98 -3.41 -22.07
N LYS A 193 4.92 -4.18 -21.83
CA LYS A 193 4.23 -4.26 -20.54
C LYS A 193 5.12 -4.74 -19.40
N ASP A 194 6.02 -5.69 -19.68
CA ASP A 194 6.93 -6.22 -18.65
C ASP A 194 8.03 -5.22 -18.30
N ALA A 195 8.51 -4.45 -19.28
CA ALA A 195 9.42 -3.34 -19.02
C ALA A 195 8.74 -2.27 -18.16
N ALA A 196 7.50 -1.86 -18.49
CA ALA A 196 6.75 -0.89 -17.70
C ALA A 196 6.54 -1.34 -16.24
N ARG A 197 6.17 -2.61 -16.02
CA ARG A 197 6.08 -3.14 -14.64
C ARG A 197 7.42 -3.13 -13.91
N THR A 198 8.50 -3.46 -14.61
CA THR A 198 9.85 -3.47 -14.04
C THR A 198 10.28 -2.07 -13.63
N GLU A 199 10.15 -1.10 -14.53
CA GLU A 199 10.47 0.31 -14.30
C GLU A 199 9.66 0.91 -13.15
N HIS A 200 8.36 0.56 -13.05
CA HIS A 200 7.53 1.01 -11.94
C HIS A 200 8.02 0.46 -10.59
N ILE A 201 8.30 -0.85 -10.51
CA ILE A 201 8.82 -1.49 -9.30
C ILE A 201 10.21 -0.96 -8.94
N GLU A 202 11.08 -0.70 -9.92
CA GLU A 202 12.39 -0.09 -9.70
C GLU A 202 12.27 1.30 -9.09
N SER A 203 11.33 2.12 -9.56
CA SER A 203 11.06 3.42 -8.94
C SER A 203 10.55 3.29 -7.49
N MET A 204 9.60 2.39 -7.26
CA MET A 204 9.09 2.11 -5.90
C MET A 204 10.20 1.65 -4.95
N ARG A 205 11.10 0.78 -5.41
CA ARG A 205 12.29 0.34 -4.66
C ARG A 205 13.26 1.48 -4.40
N ALA A 206 13.47 2.38 -5.38
CA ALA A 206 14.36 3.53 -5.23
C ALA A 206 13.85 4.49 -4.14
N VAL A 207 12.55 4.81 -4.13
CA VAL A 207 11.92 5.62 -3.08
C VAL A 207 12.04 4.93 -1.72
N THR A 208 11.67 3.64 -1.65
CA THR A 208 11.72 2.85 -0.42
C THR A 208 13.12 2.81 0.18
N SER A 209 14.14 2.58 -0.65
CA SER A 209 15.55 2.54 -0.21
C SER A 209 16.07 3.90 0.25
N ALA A 210 15.57 4.98 -0.35
CA ALA A 210 15.96 6.35 -0.01
C ALA A 210 15.14 6.97 1.14
N ALA A 211 14.09 6.28 1.63
CA ALA A 211 13.19 6.77 2.65
C ALA A 211 13.89 7.14 3.97
N ALA A 212 14.99 6.47 4.30
CA ALA A 212 15.79 6.73 5.50
C ALA A 212 16.96 7.72 5.26
N HIS A 213 17.06 8.33 4.08
CA HIS A 213 18.10 9.31 3.79
C HIS A 213 17.92 10.55 4.69
N PRO A 214 19.00 11.14 5.26
CA PRO A 214 18.88 12.27 6.19
C PRO A 214 18.15 13.50 5.63
N ASP A 215 18.24 13.71 4.32
CA ASP A 215 17.58 14.83 3.62
C ASP A 215 16.18 14.48 3.09
N ALA A 216 15.70 13.25 3.30
CA ALA A 216 14.37 12.84 2.87
C ALA A 216 13.31 13.38 3.85
N ASP A 217 12.46 14.29 3.37
CA ASP A 217 11.28 14.72 4.12
C ASP A 217 10.28 13.55 4.20
N PRO A 218 9.85 13.12 5.41
CA PRO A 218 8.86 12.07 5.56
C PRO A 218 7.56 12.32 4.80
N TYR A 219 7.14 13.58 4.66
CA TYR A 219 5.95 13.93 3.89
C TYR A 219 6.14 13.62 2.40
N ASP A 220 7.29 13.99 1.82
CA ASP A 220 7.60 13.66 0.43
C ASP A 220 7.64 12.14 0.21
N VAL A 221 8.31 11.41 1.10
CA VAL A 221 8.41 9.95 1.06
C VAL A 221 7.03 9.30 1.07
N ALA A 222 6.17 9.73 2.00
CA ALA A 222 4.80 9.23 2.11
C ALA A 222 4.01 9.48 0.82
N CYS A 223 4.04 10.71 0.28
CA CYS A 223 3.35 11.07 -0.95
C CYS A 223 3.85 10.24 -2.14
N ALA A 224 5.16 10.14 -2.31
CA ALA A 224 5.77 9.37 -3.39
C ALA A 224 5.37 7.89 -3.34
N LEU A 225 5.46 7.26 -2.16
CA LEU A 225 5.11 5.85 -2.01
C LEU A 225 3.62 5.60 -2.15
N ASP A 226 2.75 6.44 -1.57
CA ASP A 226 1.31 6.27 -1.69
C ASP A 226 0.86 6.32 -3.14
N TRP A 227 1.38 7.25 -3.95
CA TRP A 227 1.01 7.37 -5.36
C TRP A 227 1.59 6.25 -6.24
N LEU A 228 2.83 5.82 -5.99
CA LEU A 228 3.40 4.66 -6.68
C LEU A 228 2.66 3.37 -6.31
N LEU A 229 2.39 3.14 -5.03
CA LEU A 229 1.59 2.00 -4.58
C LEU A 229 0.19 2.05 -5.19
N TYR A 230 -0.49 3.19 -5.15
CA TYR A 230 -1.82 3.35 -5.73
C TYR A 230 -1.83 2.98 -7.22
N ASP A 231 -0.95 3.56 -8.02
CA ASP A 231 -0.89 3.32 -9.46
C ASP A 231 -0.51 1.86 -9.78
N TYR A 232 0.45 1.29 -9.05
CA TYR A 232 0.81 -0.12 -9.19
C TYR A 232 -0.35 -1.06 -8.87
N LEU A 233 -0.99 -0.84 -7.72
CA LEU A 233 -2.03 -1.72 -7.20
C LEU A 233 -3.31 -1.62 -8.04
N MET A 234 -3.70 -0.41 -8.46
CA MET A 234 -4.82 -0.20 -9.38
C MET A 234 -4.62 -0.94 -10.71
N ALA A 235 -3.38 -1.00 -11.21
CA ALA A 235 -3.06 -1.71 -12.44
C ALA A 235 -3.02 -3.25 -12.30
N HIS A 236 -3.07 -3.77 -11.07
CA HIS A 236 -2.96 -5.20 -10.74
C HIS A 236 -4.17 -5.73 -9.96
N ARG A 237 -5.32 -5.05 -10.02
CA ARG A 237 -6.55 -5.59 -9.44
C ARG A 237 -7.14 -6.69 -10.31
N ASP A 238 -7.88 -7.62 -9.71
CA ASP A 238 -8.58 -8.69 -10.44
C ASP A 238 -9.64 -8.16 -11.42
N GLY A 239 -10.20 -6.97 -11.15
CA GLY A 239 -11.16 -6.31 -12.04
C GLY A 239 -11.54 -4.90 -11.60
N GLU A 240 -12.48 -4.28 -12.34
CA GLU A 240 -12.99 -2.92 -12.07
C GLU A 240 -13.75 -2.81 -10.74
N ASP A 241 -14.41 -3.89 -10.32
CA ASP A 241 -15.21 -3.95 -9.09
C ASP A 241 -14.49 -4.62 -7.91
N SER A 242 -13.21 -4.97 -8.08
CA SER A 242 -12.44 -5.69 -7.05
C SER A 242 -11.25 -4.87 -6.56
N ALA A 243 -11.00 -4.94 -5.25
CA ALA A 243 -9.76 -4.47 -4.63
C ALA A 243 -8.69 -5.58 -4.55
N GLU A 244 -9.06 -6.84 -4.83
CA GLU A 244 -8.15 -7.98 -4.77
C GLU A 244 -6.99 -7.79 -5.74
N ILE A 245 -5.78 -7.86 -5.21
CA ILE A 245 -4.55 -7.74 -6.00
C ILE A 245 -4.15 -9.11 -6.56
N VAL A 246 -3.79 -9.12 -7.83
CA VAL A 246 -3.30 -10.29 -8.56
C VAL A 246 -1.99 -9.93 -9.27
N PHE A 247 -0.91 -10.60 -8.89
CA PHE A 247 0.35 -10.46 -9.61
C PHE A 247 0.31 -11.25 -10.91
N ALA A 248 0.84 -10.65 -11.98
CA ALA A 248 1.02 -11.35 -13.25
C ALA A 248 1.99 -12.53 -13.08
N LYS A 249 1.81 -13.58 -13.88
CA LYS A 249 2.68 -14.76 -13.87
C LYS A 249 4.15 -14.36 -14.04
N GLY A 250 5.02 -14.85 -13.15
CA GLY A 250 6.45 -14.53 -13.15
C GLY A 250 6.82 -13.22 -12.46
N ARG A 251 5.85 -12.54 -11.83
CA ARG A 251 6.04 -11.32 -11.03
C ARG A 251 5.87 -11.55 -9.53
N ASP A 252 5.90 -12.80 -9.08
CA ASP A 252 5.79 -13.15 -7.65
C ASP A 252 6.87 -12.44 -6.79
N GLY A 253 8.04 -12.16 -7.37
CA GLY A 253 9.13 -11.42 -6.72
C GLY A 253 8.85 -9.94 -6.48
N ASP A 254 7.74 -9.38 -6.97
CA ASP A 254 7.34 -8.01 -6.66
C ASP A 254 6.68 -7.89 -5.28
N ALA A 255 6.25 -9.01 -4.69
CA ALA A 255 5.62 -9.05 -3.36
C ALA A 255 6.47 -8.35 -2.30
N GLY A 256 7.77 -8.65 -2.23
CA GLY A 256 8.69 -8.00 -1.29
C GLY A 256 8.80 -6.50 -1.48
N ALA A 257 8.74 -6.01 -2.73
CA ALA A 257 8.78 -4.56 -3.00
C ALA A 257 7.52 -3.86 -2.50
N VAL A 258 6.34 -4.47 -2.72
CA VAL A 258 5.05 -3.95 -2.23
C VAL A 258 5.03 -3.89 -0.70
N VAL A 259 5.45 -4.97 -0.03
CA VAL A 259 5.48 -5.04 1.45
C VAL A 259 6.44 -4.00 2.03
N ALA A 260 7.65 -3.88 1.47
CA ALA A 260 8.63 -2.91 1.93
C ALA A 260 8.17 -1.46 1.72
N ALA A 261 7.58 -1.16 0.54
CA ALA A 261 7.04 0.16 0.23
C ALA A 261 5.84 0.52 1.14
N ALA A 262 4.97 -0.45 1.44
CA ALA A 262 3.87 -0.26 2.38
C ALA A 262 4.39 0.15 3.77
N ALA A 263 5.35 -0.61 4.30
CA ALA A 263 5.97 -0.33 5.60
C ALA A 263 6.65 1.04 5.62
N ALA A 264 7.38 1.40 4.57
CA ALA A 264 8.03 2.70 4.44
C ALA A 264 7.03 3.86 4.36
N SER A 265 5.93 3.73 3.61
CA SER A 265 4.85 4.72 3.57
C SER A 265 4.26 4.94 4.95
N VAL A 266 3.86 3.87 5.64
CA VAL A 266 3.27 3.96 6.99
C VAL A 266 4.26 4.56 7.98
N ALA A 267 5.53 4.15 7.95
CA ALA A 267 6.56 4.66 8.84
C ALA A 267 6.82 6.16 8.64
N ALA A 268 6.81 6.63 7.39
CA ALA A 268 6.93 8.05 7.04
C ALA A 268 5.70 8.85 7.47
N ARG A 269 4.48 8.35 7.18
CA ARG A 269 3.23 8.99 7.62
C ARG A 269 3.13 9.11 9.13
N ALA A 270 3.59 8.11 9.88
CA ALA A 270 3.59 8.15 11.34
C ALA A 270 4.41 9.29 11.97
N THR A 271 5.19 10.06 11.20
CA THR A 271 5.87 11.26 11.72
C THR A 271 4.98 12.51 11.75
N PHE A 272 3.87 12.53 11.01
CA PHE A 272 2.98 13.69 10.90
C PHE A 272 1.48 13.35 10.98
N ASP A 273 1.09 12.09 10.78
CA ASP A 273 -0.25 11.59 11.01
C ASP A 273 -0.44 11.28 12.51
N PRO A 274 -1.21 12.08 13.26
CA PRO A 274 -1.38 11.88 14.70
C PRO A 274 -2.05 10.55 15.02
N ALA A 275 -2.82 9.99 14.09
CA ALA A 275 -3.55 8.76 14.28
C ALA A 275 -2.62 7.52 14.24
N LEU A 276 -1.46 7.65 13.58
CA LEU A 276 -0.40 6.63 13.52
C LEU A 276 0.74 6.91 14.53
N ALA A 277 0.95 8.17 14.93
CA ALA A 277 2.03 8.57 15.83
C ALA A 277 1.92 8.00 17.26
N VAL A 278 0.69 7.74 17.75
CA VAL A 278 0.39 7.42 19.16
C VAL A 278 0.92 6.04 19.61
N ARG A 279 1.39 5.17 18.71
CA ARG A 279 1.74 3.77 19.01
C ARG A 279 3.21 3.39 18.83
N ARG A 280 4.13 4.37 18.84
CA ARG A 280 5.59 4.13 18.89
C ARG A 280 6.15 3.89 20.31
N GLY A 281 5.28 3.71 21.31
CA GLY A 281 5.65 3.50 22.72
C GLY A 281 5.54 2.05 23.14
#